data_AF-A0A363N329-F1
#
_entry.id   AF-A0A363N329-F1
#
_cell.length_a   1.000
_cell.length_b   1.000
_cell.length_c   1.000
_cell.angle_alpha   90.00
_cell.angle_beta   90.00
_cell.angle_gamma   90.00
#
_symmetry.space_group_name_H-M   'P 1'
#
loop_
_entity.id
_entity.type
_entity.pdbx_description
1 polymer ?
#
loop_
_entity_poly.entity_id
_entity_poly.type
_entity_poly.pdbx_seq_one_letter_code
_entity_poly.pdbx_strand_id
1 'polypeptide(L)'
;KYYKFIIPESKKALWNLFSKNAKINFRKKHVPLFFISCSEDQIIPPKLVHWNFRKHRNLHSITCYKDFKNKNHFVILHPEWQEVAESVTRWIEKVT
;
A
#
# COMPACT_ATOMS: atom_id res chain seq x y z
N LYS A 1 -16.24 19.10 11.15
CA LYS A 1 -16.45 17.65 10.87
C LYS A 1 -15.16 16.95 10.42
N TYR A 2 -14.39 17.48 9.47
CA TYR A 2 -13.13 16.87 8.97
C TYR A 2 -11.95 16.87 9.97
N TYR A 3 -11.85 17.89 10.82
CA TYR A 3 -10.75 18.04 11.79
C TYR A 3 -10.57 16.85 12.76
N LYS A 4 -11.62 16.05 12.97
CA LYS A 4 -11.59 14.87 13.86
C LYS A 4 -10.60 13.79 13.39
N PHE A 5 -10.35 13.72 12.09
CA PHE A 5 -9.52 12.67 11.49
C PHE A 5 -8.19 13.20 10.93
N ILE A 6 -7.82 14.44 11.28
CA ILE A 6 -6.53 15.00 10.87
C ILE A 6 -5.44 14.35 11.69
N ILE A 7 -4.46 13.79 10.98
CA ILE A 7 -3.20 13.34 11.55
C ILE A 7 -2.17 14.41 11.20
N PRO A 8 -1.62 15.15 12.19
CA PRO A 8 -0.62 16.16 11.93
C PRO A 8 0.69 15.48 11.50
N GLU A 9 1.03 15.58 10.23
CA GLU A 9 2.20 14.92 9.65
C GLU A 9 3.23 15.94 9.15
N SER A 10 4.52 15.62 9.27
CA SER A 10 5.58 16.53 8.87
C SER A 10 5.63 16.68 7.35
N LYS A 11 5.57 17.93 6.85
CA LYS A 11 5.78 18.22 5.43
C LYS A 11 7.16 17.73 4.94
N LYS A 12 8.15 17.66 5.83
CA LYS A 12 9.49 17.13 5.50
C LYS A 12 9.45 15.64 5.13
N ALA A 13 8.58 14.85 5.77
CA ALA A 13 8.41 13.44 5.43
C ALA A 13 7.89 13.27 4.00
N LEU A 14 6.92 14.10 3.59
CA LEU A 14 6.43 14.13 2.22
C LEU A 14 7.54 14.53 1.23
N TRP A 15 8.32 15.57 1.55
CA TRP A 15 9.41 16.02 0.67
C TRP A 15 10.53 14.98 0.52
N ASN A 16 10.78 14.18 1.56
CA ASN A 16 11.79 13.13 1.50
C ASN A 16 11.49 12.06 0.44
N LEU A 17 10.22 11.89 0.03
CA LEU A 17 9.84 10.99 -1.07
C LEU A 17 10.49 11.38 -2.41
N PHE A 18 10.85 12.66 -2.59
CA PHE A 18 11.52 13.16 -3.78
C PHE A 18 13.05 13.20 -3.66
N SER A 19 13.58 12.79 -2.50
CA SER A 19 15.02 12.77 -2.25
C SER A 19 15.67 11.47 -2.74
N LYS A 20 17.00 11.45 -2.76
CA LYS A 20 17.78 10.23 -3.06
C LYS A 20 17.50 9.08 -2.08
N ASN A 21 17.03 9.38 -0.87
CA ASN A 21 16.74 8.37 0.16
C ASN A 21 15.52 7.50 -0.19
N ALA A 22 14.61 8.00 -1.04
CA ALA A 22 13.43 7.26 -1.48
C ALA A 22 13.70 6.34 -2.70
N LYS A 23 14.94 6.28 -3.20
CA LYS A 23 15.27 5.49 -4.39
C LYS A 23 15.23 3.99 -4.07
N ILE A 24 14.34 3.27 -4.73
CA ILE A 24 14.21 1.81 -4.61
C ILE A 24 15.07 1.11 -5.65
N ASN A 25 15.83 0.09 -5.24
CA ASN A 25 16.53 -0.80 -6.16
C ASN A 25 15.71 -2.08 -6.40
N PHE A 26 14.83 -2.05 -7.40
CA PHE A 26 13.94 -3.16 -7.76
C PHE A 26 14.63 -4.46 -8.18
N ARG A 27 15.95 -4.43 -8.45
CA ARG A 27 16.71 -5.64 -8.83
C ARG A 27 17.08 -6.48 -7.62
N LYS A 28 17.13 -5.90 -6.42
CA LYS A 28 17.48 -6.62 -5.20
C LYS A 28 16.34 -7.54 -4.77
N LYS A 29 16.68 -8.60 -4.03
CA LYS A 29 15.68 -9.39 -3.31
C LYS A 29 15.05 -8.49 -2.24
N HIS A 30 13.73 -8.41 -2.23
CA HIS A 30 12.96 -7.70 -1.23
C HIS A 30 12.35 -8.70 -0.23
N VAL A 31 12.03 -8.19 0.95
CA VAL A 31 11.17 -8.90 1.92
C VAL A 31 9.80 -9.19 1.29
N PRO A 32 8.98 -10.08 1.87
CA PRO A 32 7.61 -10.26 1.41
C PRO A 32 6.85 -8.92 1.37
N LEU A 33 6.23 -8.60 0.23
CA LEU A 33 5.46 -7.36 0.05
C LEU A 33 4.04 -7.68 -0.41
N PHE A 34 3.05 -7.16 0.30
CA PHE A 34 1.65 -7.20 -0.09
C PHE A 34 1.18 -5.81 -0.51
N PHE A 35 0.90 -5.65 -1.80
CA PHE A 35 0.38 -4.41 -2.36
C PHE A 35 -1.15 -4.43 -2.34
N ILE A 36 -1.72 -3.44 -1.68
CA ILE A 36 -3.18 -3.29 -1.55
C ILE A 36 -3.59 -1.98 -2.23
N SER A 37 -4.60 -2.05 -3.08
CA SER A 37 -5.26 -0.88 -3.66
C SER A 37 -6.76 -0.88 -3.38
N CYS A 38 -7.36 0.30 -3.47
CA CYS A 38 -8.78 0.53 -3.22
C CYS A 38 -9.38 1.24 -4.44
N SER A 39 -10.43 0.68 -5.04
CA SER A 39 -10.92 1.11 -6.37
C SER A 39 -11.37 2.57 -6.45
N GLU A 40 -11.83 3.13 -5.33
CA GLU A 40 -12.32 4.52 -5.24
C GLU A 40 -11.29 5.49 -4.64
N ASP A 41 -10.04 5.04 -4.45
CA ASP A 41 -8.97 5.88 -3.93
C ASP A 41 -8.60 6.99 -4.93
N GLN A 42 -8.90 8.24 -4.54
CA GLN A 42 -8.58 9.45 -5.31
C GLN A 42 -7.22 10.05 -4.96
N ILE A 43 -6.58 9.62 -3.86
CA ILE A 43 -5.29 10.12 -3.40
C ILE A 43 -4.17 9.27 -4.02
N ILE A 44 -4.28 7.95 -3.89
CA ILE A 44 -3.35 6.96 -4.44
C ILE A 44 -4.13 6.01 -5.36
N PRO A 45 -4.24 6.33 -6.67
CA PRO A 45 -5.04 5.53 -7.58
C PRO A 45 -4.57 4.06 -7.67
N PRO A 46 -5.48 3.08 -7.85
CA PRO A 46 -5.12 1.67 -7.97
C PRO A 46 -4.06 1.37 -9.03
N LYS A 47 -4.12 2.11 -10.14
CA LYS A 47 -3.15 2.02 -11.23
C LYS A 47 -1.72 2.26 -10.75
N LEU A 48 -1.51 3.21 -9.83
CA LEU A 48 -0.19 3.53 -9.30
C LEU A 48 0.35 2.39 -8.43
N VAL A 49 -0.48 1.85 -7.55
CA VAL A 49 -0.13 0.69 -6.71
C VAL A 49 0.20 -0.53 -7.56
N HIS A 50 -0.63 -0.81 -8.57
CA HIS A 50 -0.41 -1.92 -9.49
C HIS A 50 0.90 -1.75 -10.29
N TRP A 51 1.21 -0.54 -10.75
CA TRP A 51 2.49 -0.24 -11.38
C TRP A 51 3.67 -0.49 -10.44
N ASN A 52 3.55 -0.11 -9.17
CA ASN A 52 4.59 -0.36 -8.18
C ASN A 52 4.79 -1.87 -7.94
N PHE A 53 3.71 -2.64 -7.78
CA PHE A 53 3.77 -4.10 -7.74
C PHE A 53 4.48 -4.67 -8.97
N ARG A 54 4.13 -4.20 -10.17
CA ARG A 54 4.77 -4.63 -11.42
C ARG A 54 6.25 -4.27 -11.51
N LYS A 55 6.78 -3.34 -10.72
CA LYS A 55 8.22 -3.06 -10.67
C LYS A 55 8.96 -4.04 -9.75
N HIS A 56 8.29 -4.57 -8.71
CA HIS A 56 8.85 -5.55 -7.79
C HIS A 56 8.77 -6.97 -8.34
N ARG A 57 9.60 -7.29 -9.36
CA ARG A 57 9.62 -8.58 -10.09
C ARG A 57 10.85 -9.45 -9.81
N ASN A 58 11.60 -9.18 -8.75
CA ASN A 58 12.74 -10.01 -8.42
C ASN A 58 12.26 -11.45 -8.13
N LEU A 59 12.87 -12.44 -8.81
CA LEU A 59 12.45 -13.85 -8.80
C LEU A 59 12.45 -14.47 -7.39
N HIS A 60 13.31 -13.98 -6.50
CA HIS A 60 13.44 -14.51 -5.14
C HIS A 60 12.61 -13.72 -4.11
N SER A 61 11.81 -12.75 -4.55
CA SER A 61 10.95 -11.96 -3.69
C SER A 61 9.53 -12.49 -3.74
N ILE A 62 8.87 -12.53 -2.58
CA ILE A 62 7.44 -12.87 -2.51
C ILE A 62 6.66 -11.56 -2.63
N THR A 63 5.92 -11.39 -3.71
CA THR A 63 5.06 -10.22 -3.90
C THR A 63 3.64 -10.65 -4.21
N CYS A 64 2.67 -9.96 -3.61
CA CYS A 64 1.25 -10.19 -3.86
C CYS A 64 0.58 -8.84 -4.12
N TYR A 65 -0.48 -8.85 -4.93
CA TYR A 65 -1.30 -7.67 -5.19
C TYR A 65 -2.78 -8.02 -5.06
N LYS A 66 -3.54 -7.19 -4.35
CA LYS A 66 -4.99 -7.29 -4.26
C LYS A 66 -5.63 -5.91 -4.36
N ASP A 67 -6.65 -5.81 -5.22
CA ASP A 67 -7.49 -4.63 -5.35
C ASP A 67 -8.81 -4.88 -4.62
N PHE A 68 -9.21 -3.95 -3.75
CA PHE A 68 -10.50 -4.00 -3.07
C PHE A 68 -11.48 -3.05 -3.74
N LYS A 69 -12.64 -3.59 -4.13
CA LYS A 69 -13.71 -2.82 -4.75
C LYS A 69 -14.51 -2.05 -3.70
N ASN A 70 -15.08 -0.92 -4.12
CA ASN A 70 -15.95 -0.05 -3.33
C ASN A 70 -15.32 0.43 -2.01
N LYS A 71 -13.99 0.58 -2.02
CA LYS A 71 -13.22 1.13 -0.90
C LYS A 71 -12.41 2.31 -1.40
N ASN A 72 -12.20 3.30 -0.53
CA ASN A 72 -11.43 4.51 -0.81
C ASN A 72 -10.12 4.53 0.00
N HIS A 73 -9.39 5.67 -0.04
CA HIS A 73 -8.13 5.84 0.67
C HIS A 73 -8.24 5.61 2.18
N PHE A 74 -9.41 5.85 2.76
CA PHE A 74 -9.67 5.78 4.19
C PHE A 74 -10.04 4.37 4.66
N VAL A 75 -9.37 3.37 4.08
CA VAL A 75 -9.70 1.94 4.16
C VAL A 75 -9.79 1.40 5.59
N ILE A 76 -8.96 1.92 6.51
CA ILE A 76 -8.91 1.49 7.92
C ILE A 76 -10.19 1.86 8.68
N LEU A 77 -10.86 2.93 8.27
CA LEU A 77 -12.09 3.43 8.91
C LEU A 77 -13.32 3.24 8.03
N HIS A 78 -13.19 2.49 6.93
CA HIS A 78 -14.32 2.06 6.12
C HIS A 78 -15.19 1.07 6.93
N PRO A 79 -16.53 1.08 6.80
CA PRO A 79 -17.39 0.13 7.53
C PRO A 79 -17.01 -1.35 7.35
N GLU A 80 -16.43 -1.68 6.19
CA GLU A 80 -15.98 -3.03 5.81
C GLU A 80 -14.45 -3.20 5.87
N TRP A 81 -13.76 -2.48 6.76
CA TRP A 81 -12.31 -2.57 6.92
C TRP A 81 -11.83 -3.98 7.31
N GLN A 82 -12.68 -4.76 7.98
CA GLN A 82 -12.38 -6.10 8.46
C GLN A 82 -12.04 -7.06 7.31
N GLU A 83 -12.69 -6.91 6.14
CA GLU A 83 -12.39 -7.72 4.96
C GLU A 83 -10.93 -7.53 4.51
N VAL A 84 -10.44 -6.29 4.59
CA VAL A 84 -9.06 -5.94 4.25
C VAL A 84 -8.12 -6.53 5.29
N ALA A 85 -8.45 -6.38 6.58
CA ALA A 85 -7.66 -6.92 7.68
C ALA A 85 -7.54 -8.45 7.62
N GLU A 86 -8.65 -9.17 7.42
CA GLU A 86 -8.64 -10.63 7.24
C GLU A 86 -7.78 -11.05 6.04
N SER A 87 -7.85 -10.30 4.94
CA SER A 87 -7.01 -10.57 3.78
C SER A 87 -5.52 -10.37 4.06
N VAL A 88 -5.16 -9.41 4.91
CA VAL A 88 -3.79 -9.19 5.35
C VAL A 88 -3.35 -10.31 6.29
N THR A 89 -4.16 -10.68 7.28
CA THR A 89 -3.88 -11.79 8.21
C THR A 89 -3.63 -13.10 7.47
N ARG A 90 -4.54 -13.49 6.57
CA ARG A 90 -4.38 -14.71 5.75
C ARG A 90 -3.15 -14.67 4.84
N TRP A 91 -2.70 -13.48 4.44
CA TRP A 91 -1.47 -13.36 3.66
C TRP A 91 -0.24 -13.54 4.54
N ILE A 92 -0.21 -12.88 5.71
CA ILE A 92 0.88 -13.01 6.70
C ILE A 92 1.09 -14.47 7.09
N GLU A 93 0.00 -15.20 7.40
CA GLU A 93 0.04 -16.64 7.74
C GLU A 93 0.63 -17.52 6.63
N LYS A 94 0.59 -17.08 5.38
CA LYS A 94 1.16 -17.82 4.24
C LYS A 94 2.62 -17.49 3.95
N VAL A 95 3.08 -16.32 4.37
CA VAL A 95 4.45 -15.84 4.10
C VAL A 95 5.39 -15.96 5.29
N THR A 96 4.85 -16.27 6.48
CA THR A 96 5.58 -16.60 7.71
C THR A 96 5.68 -18.11 7.82
#